data_AF-A0A369AMI9-F1
#
_entry.id   AF-A0A369AMI9-F1
#
_cell.length_a   1.000
_cell.length_b   1.000
_cell.length_c   1.000
_cell.angle_alpha   90.00
_cell.angle_beta   90.00
_cell.angle_gamma   90.00
#
_symmetry.space_group_name_H-M   'P 1'
#
loop_
_entity.id
_entity.type
_entity.pdbx_description
1 polymer ?
#
loop_
_entity_poly.entity_id
_entity_poly.type
_entity_poly.pdbx_seq_one_letter_code
_entity_poly.pdbx_strand_id
1 'polypeptide(L)' 'MAEKILTEVLQMEFKDSYNKIRKLKVANPRPDLTEEEIEQVMNDICDHEYFNNWSEPTPYKAKIIKTEVNEIVTVS' A
#
# COMPACT_ATOMS: atom_id res chain seq x y z
N MET A 1 -9.77 -19.15 22.56
CA MET A 1 -9.41 -17.75 22.23
C MET A 1 -8.75 -17.81 20.86
N ALA A 2 -9.31 -17.15 19.85
CA ALA A 2 -8.63 -17.05 18.56
C ALA A 2 -7.41 -16.16 18.74
N GLU A 3 -6.20 -16.70 18.51
CA GLU A 3 -4.98 -15.91 18.50
C GLU A 3 -5.11 -14.83 17.43
N LYS A 4 -5.18 -13.58 17.85
CA LYS A 4 -5.20 -12.45 16.93
C LYS A 4 -3.82 -12.33 16.31
N ILE A 5 -3.69 -12.69 15.04
CA ILE A 5 -2.43 -12.59 14.32
C ILE A 5 -2.20 -11.11 13.95
N LEU A 6 -1.20 -10.49 14.56
CA LEU A 6 -0.72 -9.17 14.16
C LEU A 6 -0.07 -9.30 12.78
N THR A 7 -0.63 -8.59 11.81
CA THR A 7 -0.19 -8.58 10.42
C THR A 7 0.54 -7.27 10.16
N GLU A 8 1.73 -7.35 9.59
CA GLU A 8 2.44 -6.17 9.09
C GLU A 8 1.81 -5.75 7.76
N VAL A 9 1.54 -4.46 7.60
CA VAL A 9 0.91 -3.90 6.41
C VAL A 9 1.75 -2.75 5.92
N LEU A 10 2.29 -2.87 4.71
CA LEU A 10 2.89 -1.74 4.01
C LEU A 10 1.77 -0.87 3.45
N GLN A 11 1.64 0.34 3.96
CA GLN A 11 0.73 1.36 3.43
C GLN A 11 1.52 2.35 2.60
N MET A 12 1.23 2.39 1.30
CA MET A 12 1.74 3.37 0.35
C MET A 12 0.66 4.42 0.08
N GLU A 13 1.03 5.69 0.15
CA GLU A 13 0.17 6.83 -0.05
C GLU A 13 0.57 7.57 -1.32
N PHE A 14 -0.41 7.87 -2.15
CA PHE A 14 -0.27 8.57 -3.41
C PHE A 14 -1.15 9.81 -3.41
N LYS A 15 -0.68 10.89 -4.02
CA LYS A 15 -1.49 12.10 -4.24
C LYS A 15 -1.97 12.14 -5.68
N ASP A 16 -3.25 12.44 -5.88
CA ASP A 16 -3.76 12.80 -7.21
C ASP A 16 -3.56 14.30 -7.48
N SER A 17 -3.83 14.72 -8.73
CA SER A 17 -3.77 16.11 -9.16
C SER A 17 -4.72 17.07 -8.41
N TYR A 18 -5.69 16.53 -7.66
CA TYR A 18 -6.59 17.27 -6.79
C TYR A 18 -6.12 17.31 -5.32
N ASN A 19 -4.87 16.91 -5.04
CA ASN A 19 -4.30 16.76 -3.70
C ASN A 19 -5.02 15.76 -2.79
N LYS A 20 -5.85 14.85 -3.32
CA LYS A 20 -6.46 13.80 -2.52
C LYS A 20 -5.46 12.67 -2.32
N ILE A 21 -5.41 12.17 -1.10
CA ILE A 21 -4.53 11.05 -0.73
C ILE A 21 -5.27 9.73 -1.00
N ARG A 22 -4.72 8.95 -1.93
CA ARG A 22 -5.07 7.56 -2.18
C ARG A 22 -4.10 6.65 -1.42
N LYS A 23 -4.59 5.49 -0.99
CA LYS A 23 -3.82 4.56 -0.16
C LYS A 23 -3.88 3.18 -0.77
N LEU A 24 -2.72 2.57 -0.94
CA LEU A 24 -2.55 1.16 -1.27
C LEU A 24 -2.00 0.45 -0.04
N LYS A 25 -2.56 -0.70 0.30
CA LYS A 25 -2.14 -1.49 1.45
C LYS A 25 -1.75 -2.88 0.98
N VAL A 26 -0.53 -3.29 1.32
CA VAL A 26 -0.01 -4.64 1.05
C VAL A 26 0.14 -5.34 2.40
N ALA A 27 -0.64 -6.40 2.61
CA ALA A 27 -0.52 -7.23 3.81
C ALA A 27 0.68 -8.17 3.69
N ASN A 28 1.36 -8.42 4.81
CA ASN A 28 2.56 -9.26 4.91
C ASN A 28 3.64 -8.86 3.89
N PRO A 29 4.14 -7.61 3.91
CA PRO A 29 5.25 -7.20 3.06
C PRO A 29 6.51 -8.03 3.38
N ARG A 30 7.42 -8.13 2.42
CA ARG A 30 8.74 -8.75 2.62
C ARG A 30 9.47 -8.04 3.77
N PRO A 31 10.03 -8.76 4.76
CA PRO A 31 10.63 -8.12 5.95
C PRO A 31 11.92 -7.34 5.67
N ASP A 32 12.56 -7.61 4.54
CA ASP A 32 13.80 -7.00 4.04
C ASP A 32 13.55 -6.01 2.88
N LEU A 33 12.35 -5.45 2.78
CA LEU A 33 12.06 -4.35 1.85
C LEU A 33 12.87 -3.11 2.24
N THR A 34 13.68 -2.62 1.30
CA THR A 34 14.43 -1.37 1.48
C THR A 34 13.59 -0.16 1.09
N GLU A 35 14.01 1.03 1.54
CA GLU A 35 13.37 2.29 1.14
C GLU A 35 13.41 2.49 -0.39
N GLU A 36 14.54 2.17 -1.02
CA GLU A 36 14.73 2.27 -2.47
C GLU A 36 13.78 1.35 -3.24
N GLU A 37 13.58 0.10 -2.78
CA GLU A 37 12.64 -0.83 -3.41
C GLU A 37 11.19 -0.34 -3.29
N ILE A 38 10.82 0.21 -2.13
CA ILE A 38 9.48 0.77 -1.93
C ILE A 38 9.26 1.98 -2.85
N GLU A 39 10.26 2.86 -2.96
CA GLU A 39 10.20 4.02 -3.84
C GLU A 39 10.09 3.63 -5.32
N GLN A 40 10.89 2.64 -5.75
CA GLN A 40 10.79 2.09 -7.11
C GLN A 40 9.39 1.55 -7.40
N VAL A 41 8.85 0.71 -6.51
CA VAL A 41 7.50 0.16 -6.68
C VAL A 41 6.43 1.26 -6.71
N MET A 42 6.58 2.31 -5.89
CA MET A 42 5.65 3.44 -5.92
C MET A 42 5.71 4.20 -7.25
N ASN A 43 6.90 4.41 -7.81
CA ASN A 43 7.05 5.03 -9.14
C ASN A 43 6.47 4.14 -10.24
N ASP A 44 6.77 2.83 -10.22
CA ASP A 44 6.22 1.87 -11.18
C ASP A 44 4.69 1.85 -11.15
N ILE A 45 4.08 1.98 -9.97
CA ILE A 45 2.63 2.06 -9.82
C ILE A 45 2.05 3.30 -10.51
N CYS A 46 2.76 4.43 -10.43
CA CYS A 46 2.35 5.67 -11.06
C CYS A 46 2.49 5.63 -12.58
N ASP A 47 3.56 5.02 -13.10
CA ASP A 47 3.87 4.98 -14.53
C ASP A 47 2.98 4.01 -15.32
N HIS A 48 2.49 2.94 -14.69
CA HIS A 48 1.80 1.86 -15.40
C HIS A 48 0.28 2.03 -15.57
N GLU A 49 -0.29 3.17 -15.17
CA GLU A 49 -1.75 3.40 -15.20
C GLU A 49 -2.58 2.27 -14.56
N TYR A 50 -2.02 1.48 -13.63
CA TYR A 50 -2.72 0.37 -12.96
C TYR A 50 -4.05 0.81 -12.33
N PHE A 51 -4.13 2.09 -11.99
CA PHE A 51 -5.29 2.74 -11.43
C PHE A 51 -5.81 3.83 -12.38
N ASN A 52 -6.46 3.43 -13.47
CA ASN A 52 -7.14 4.33 -14.44
C ASN A 52 -8.06 5.41 -13.80
N ASN A 53 -8.50 5.21 -12.56
CA ASN A 53 -9.36 6.14 -11.82
C ASN A 53 -8.58 7.11 -10.91
N TRP A 54 -7.26 7.02 -10.84
CA TRP A 54 -6.41 7.92 -10.07
C TRP A 54 -5.87 8.95 -11.06
N SER A 55 -6.42 10.16 -11.03
CA SER A 55 -5.98 11.23 -11.93
C SER A 55 -4.55 11.62 -11.59
N GLU A 56 -3.59 11.14 -12.38
CA GLU A 56 -2.15 11.44 -12.26
C GLU A 56 -1.62 11.17 -10.83
N PRO A 57 -1.54 9.89 -10.40
CA PRO A 57 -1.03 9.58 -9.09
C PRO A 57 0.45 9.94 -9.00
N THR A 58 0.85 10.54 -7.88
CA THR A 58 2.25 10.82 -7.54
C THR A 58 2.59 10.17 -6.21
N PRO A 59 3.79 9.57 -6.05
CA PRO A 59 4.22 9.03 -4.76
C PRO A 59 4.20 10.11 -3.68
N TYR A 60 3.68 9.80 -2.50
CA TYR A 60 3.68 10.74 -1.37
C TYR A 60 4.47 10.21 -0.17
N LYS A 61 4.03 9.09 0.41
CA LYS A 61 4.64 8.50 1.62
C LYS A 61 4.42 6.99 1.66
N ALA A 62 5.34 6.25 2.27
CA ALA A 62 5.13 4.86 2.65
C ALA A 62 5.35 4.68 4.15
N LYS A 63 4.64 3.73 4.76
CA LYS A 63 4.84 3.33 6.16
C LYS A 63 4.42 1.88 6.39
N ILE A 64 5.13 1.20 7.29
CA ILE A 64 4.73 -0.11 7.79
C ILE A 64 3.85 0.08 9.02
N ILE A 65 2.68 -0.55 9.01
CA ILE A 65 1.69 -0.50 10.09
C ILE A 65 1.48 -1.93 10.60
N LYS A 66 1.51 -2.13 11.92
CA LYS A 66 1.11 -3.40 12.53
C LYS A 66 -0.38 -3.32 12.85
N THR A 67 -1.18 -4.23 12.31
CA THR A 67 -2.64 -4.22 12.49
C THR A 67 -3.18 -5.62 12.76
N GLU A 68 -4.28 -5.71 13.52
CA GLU A 68 -4.99 -6.97 13.76
C GLU A 68 -5.92 -7.24 12.57
N VAL A 69 -5.74 -8.38 11.90
CA VAL A 69 -6.69 -8.84 10.87
C VAL A 69 -7.75 -9.68 11.55
N ASN A 70 -8.98 -9.15 11.64
CA ASN A 70 -10.10 -9.87 12.24
C ASN A 70 -10.68 -10.94 11.31
N GLU A 71 -10.69 -10.70 9.99
CA GLU A 71 -11.23 -11.61 8.98
C GLU A 71 -10.62 -11.29 7.60
N ILE A 72 -10.28 -12.32 6.82
CA ILE A 72 -9.87 -12.18 5.41
C ILE A 72 -11.07 -12.55 4.55
N VAL A 73 -11.61 -11.58 3.81
CA VAL A 73 -12.71 -11.82 2.87
C VAL A 73 -12.14 -11.95 1.47
N THR A 74 -12.26 -13.14 0.86
CA THR A 74 -11.91 -13.38 -0.54
C THR A 74 -13.10 -13.02 -1.42
N VAL A 75 -12.91 -12.11 -2.37
CA VAL A 75 -13.92 -11.77 -3.39
C VAL A 75 -13.48 -12.42 -4.70
N SER A 76 -14.35 -13.27 -5.25
CA SER A 76 -14.16 -14.02 -6.51
C SER A 76 -15.20 -13.62 -7.54
#